data_AF-A0A3R6VPH3-F1
#
_entry.id   AF-A0A3R6VPH3-F1
#
_cell.length_a   1.000
_cell.length_b   1.000
_cell.length_c   1.000
_cell.angle_alpha   90.00
_cell.angle_beta   90.00
_cell.angle_gamma   90.00
#
_symmetry.space_group_name_H-M   'P 1'
#
loop_
_entity.id
_entity.type
_entity.pdbx_description
1 polymer ?
#
loop_
_entity_poly.entity_id
_entity_poly.type
_entity_poly.pdbx_seq_one_letter_code
_entity_poly.pdbx_strand_id
1 'polypeptide(L)'
;MEETMVLCGANSYVEKYYFNEKFKGLPEAVKEELQIMCVMFTEDVGGVLTLEFTPEGELQFKVASADTDYLFDEIGSALKIKQYQREKRELLESLELYYRVFIREDGEKIAKLLKKAEEMEAAEKAGKEGIEEPETRKEKERAGLQEERTQESGKGQDR
;
A
#
# COMPACT_ATOMS: atom_id res chain seq x y z
N MET A 1 26.32 10.11 11.32
CA MET A 1 26.19 9.39 10.04
C MET A 1 25.01 8.48 10.23
N GLU A 2 23.89 8.79 9.61
CA GLU A 2 22.79 7.83 9.57
C GLU A 2 23.18 6.72 8.60
N GLU A 3 23.15 5.48 9.09
CA GLU A 3 23.57 4.31 8.31
C GLU A 3 22.41 3.84 7.43
N THR A 4 22.69 3.60 6.15
CA THR A 4 21.74 2.95 5.25
C THR A 4 21.60 1.47 5.61
N MET A 5 20.42 0.90 5.37
CA MET A 5 20.15 -0.50 5.70
C MET A 5 20.05 -1.34 4.43
N VAL A 6 21.03 -2.21 4.22
CA VAL A 6 21.04 -3.15 3.08
C VAL A 6 19.85 -4.13 3.18
N LEU A 7 19.06 -4.23 2.12
CA LEU A 7 17.98 -5.21 1.98
C LEU A 7 18.52 -6.51 1.38
N CYS A 8 19.12 -6.42 0.20
CA CYS A 8 19.70 -7.55 -0.52
C CYS A 8 20.72 -7.06 -1.55
N GLY A 9 21.48 -7.97 -2.13
CA GLY A 9 22.39 -7.64 -3.22
C GLY A 9 22.91 -8.88 -3.94
N ALA A 10 23.36 -8.69 -5.18
CA ALA A 10 24.01 -9.70 -5.99
C ALA A 10 25.38 -9.21 -6.42
N ASN A 11 26.32 -10.16 -6.53
CA ASN A 11 27.68 -9.90 -6.97
C ASN A 11 28.06 -10.89 -8.07
N SER A 12 28.25 -10.39 -9.29
CA SER A 12 28.65 -11.21 -10.46
C SER A 12 30.05 -11.81 -10.30
N TYR A 13 30.99 -11.10 -9.67
CA TYR A 13 32.39 -11.55 -9.58
C TYR A 13 32.58 -12.80 -8.72
N VAL A 14 31.70 -13.01 -7.74
CA VAL A 14 31.76 -14.17 -6.82
C VAL A 14 30.51 -15.04 -6.91
N GLU A 15 29.60 -14.74 -7.83
CA GLU A 15 28.35 -15.46 -8.08
C GLU A 15 27.53 -15.68 -6.79
N LYS A 16 27.37 -14.62 -5.99
CA LYS A 16 26.65 -14.68 -4.71
C LYS A 16 25.51 -13.69 -4.65
N TYR A 17 24.40 -14.17 -4.11
CA TYR A 17 23.29 -13.38 -3.63
C TYR A 17 23.30 -13.31 -2.11
N TYR A 18 23.04 -12.13 -1.57
CA TYR A 18 22.88 -11.88 -0.15
C TYR A 18 21.51 -11.27 0.12
N PHE A 19 20.84 -11.75 1.17
CA PHE A 19 19.60 -11.19 1.68
C PHE A 19 19.74 -10.93 3.18
N ASN A 20 19.26 -9.77 3.63
CA ASN A 20 19.41 -9.38 5.03
C ASN A 20 18.30 -10.01 5.89
N GLU A 21 18.71 -10.78 6.90
CA GLU A 21 17.84 -11.49 7.85
C GLU A 21 16.85 -10.56 8.61
N LYS A 22 17.12 -9.26 8.72
CA LYS A 22 16.15 -8.28 9.27
C LYS A 22 14.84 -8.25 8.47
N PHE A 23 14.88 -8.64 7.20
CA PHE A 23 13.74 -8.65 6.30
C PHE A 23 13.14 -10.05 6.10
N LYS A 24 13.47 -11.02 6.98
CA LYS A 24 12.93 -12.39 6.90
C LYS A 24 11.40 -12.47 6.93
N GLY A 25 10.74 -11.43 7.45
CA GLY A 25 9.28 -11.29 7.49
C GLY A 25 8.62 -10.98 6.14
N LEU A 26 9.39 -10.67 5.10
CA LEU A 26 8.84 -10.51 3.75
C LEU A 26 8.28 -11.85 3.22
N PRO A 27 7.19 -11.82 2.43
CA PRO A 27 6.67 -13.00 1.76
C PRO A 27 7.70 -13.66 0.84
N GLU A 28 7.62 -14.98 0.68
CA GLU A 28 8.60 -15.72 -0.13
C GLU A 28 8.63 -15.26 -1.59
N ALA A 29 7.46 -15.03 -2.19
CA ALA A 29 7.36 -14.52 -3.56
C ALA A 29 8.11 -13.19 -3.76
N VAL A 30 8.11 -12.31 -2.75
CA VAL A 30 8.83 -11.03 -2.78
C VAL A 30 10.34 -11.27 -2.71
N LYS A 31 10.79 -12.20 -1.87
CA LYS A 31 12.23 -12.56 -1.76
C LYS A 31 12.74 -13.18 -3.06
N GLU A 32 11.97 -14.11 -3.63
CA GLU A 32 12.28 -14.72 -4.92
C GLU A 32 12.35 -13.68 -6.04
N GLU A 33 11.39 -12.76 -6.10
CA GLU A 33 11.39 -11.68 -7.09
C GLU A 33 12.60 -10.75 -6.94
N LEU A 34 12.96 -10.40 -5.70
CA LEU A 34 14.17 -9.62 -5.40
C LEU A 34 15.44 -10.36 -5.83
N GLN A 35 15.53 -11.66 -5.54
CA GLN A 35 16.66 -12.48 -5.92
C GLN A 35 16.81 -12.55 -7.44
N ILE A 36 15.73 -12.88 -8.15
CA ILE A 36 15.70 -12.92 -9.61
C ILE A 36 16.13 -11.56 -10.17
N MET A 37 15.54 -10.47 -9.68
CA MET A 37 15.85 -9.13 -10.16
C MET A 37 17.33 -8.78 -9.99
N CYS A 38 17.92 -9.07 -8.82
CA CYS A 38 19.31 -8.75 -8.53
C CYS A 38 20.29 -9.61 -9.33
N VAL A 39 20.06 -10.92 -9.39
CA VAL A 39 20.90 -11.84 -10.16
C VAL A 39 20.82 -11.50 -11.65
N MET A 40 19.61 -11.39 -12.21
CA MET A 40 19.43 -11.03 -13.62
C MET A 40 20.04 -9.66 -13.96
N PHE A 41 20.08 -8.73 -13.01
CA PHE A 41 20.79 -7.47 -13.21
C PHE A 41 22.29 -7.72 -13.40
N THR A 42 22.95 -8.36 -12.44
CA THR A 42 24.39 -8.57 -12.47
C THR A 42 24.84 -9.53 -13.57
N GLU A 43 23.98 -10.44 -14.02
CA GLU A 43 24.24 -11.30 -15.19
C GLU A 43 24.27 -10.49 -16.49
N ASP A 44 23.37 -9.51 -16.65
CA ASP A 44 23.28 -8.73 -17.89
C ASP A 44 24.33 -7.61 -17.97
N VAL A 45 24.64 -6.96 -16.85
CA VAL A 45 25.49 -5.75 -16.85
C VAL A 45 26.81 -5.90 -16.09
N GLY A 46 27.03 -7.00 -15.36
CA GLY A 46 28.20 -7.18 -14.51
C GLY A 46 28.14 -6.40 -13.20
N GLY A 47 29.27 -6.35 -12.48
CA GLY A 47 29.40 -5.59 -11.24
C GLY A 47 28.65 -6.19 -10.02
N VAL A 48 28.45 -5.33 -9.04
CA VAL A 48 27.72 -5.61 -7.78
C VAL A 48 26.52 -4.69 -7.71
N LEU A 49 25.33 -5.27 -7.52
CA LEU A 49 24.11 -4.53 -7.24
C LEU A 49 23.72 -4.73 -5.78
N THR A 50 23.45 -3.63 -5.07
CA THR A 50 22.93 -3.62 -3.72
C THR A 50 21.65 -2.79 -3.67
N LEU A 51 20.59 -3.34 -3.11
CA LEU A 51 19.39 -2.62 -2.73
C LEU A 51 19.48 -2.26 -1.24
N GLU A 52 19.33 -0.99 -0.92
CA GLU A 52 19.42 -0.49 0.45
C GLU A 52 18.45 0.65 0.71
N PHE A 53 17.99 0.75 1.96
CA PHE A 53 17.11 1.82 2.41
C PHE A 53 17.92 2.97 2.99
N THR A 54 17.53 4.19 2.64
CA THR A 54 18.01 5.41 3.29
C THR A 54 17.42 5.56 4.69
N PRO A 55 17.97 6.45 5.53
CA PRO A 55 17.38 6.81 6.82
C PRO A 55 15.95 7.35 6.67
N GLU A 56 15.67 8.06 5.57
CA GLU A 56 14.33 8.58 5.22
C GLU A 56 13.37 7.46 4.80
N GLY A 57 13.87 6.25 4.58
CA GLY A 57 13.10 5.08 4.17
C GLY A 57 12.78 5.05 2.69
N GLU A 58 13.66 5.62 1.85
CA GLU A 58 13.62 5.47 0.39
C GLU A 58 14.50 4.29 -0.02
N LEU A 59 14.08 3.52 -1.00
CA LEU A 59 14.82 2.38 -1.52
C LEU A 59 15.74 2.82 -2.66
N GLN A 60 17.04 2.56 -2.52
CA GLN A 60 18.06 2.93 -3.49
C GLN A 60 18.74 1.70 -4.10
N PHE A 61 19.04 1.81 -5.40
CA PHE A 61 19.91 0.88 -6.12
C PHE A 61 21.32 1.44 -6.10
N LYS A 62 22.25 0.73 -5.47
CA LYS A 62 23.69 1.01 -5.52
C LYS A 62 24.39 0.01 -6.41
N VAL A 63 25.11 0.52 -7.39
CA VAL A 63 25.96 -0.30 -8.26
C VAL A 63 27.41 0.04 -7.98
N ALA A 64 28.23 -0.99 -7.85
CA ALA A 64 29.66 -0.88 -7.74
C ALA A 64 30.34 -1.83 -8.72
N SER A 65 31.43 -1.37 -9.33
CA SER A 65 32.30 -2.18 -10.17
C SER A 65 33.75 -1.95 -9.78
N ALA A 66 34.65 -2.85 -10.21
CA ALA A 66 36.07 -2.58 -10.11
C ALA A 66 36.46 -1.53 -11.16
N ASP A 67 37.39 -0.63 -10.85
CA ASP A 67 37.84 0.43 -11.79
C ASP A 67 38.41 -0.10 -13.12
N THR A 68 38.77 -1.39 -13.15
CA THR A 68 39.32 -2.09 -14.32
C THR A 68 38.37 -3.12 -14.90
N ASP A 69 37.10 -3.10 -14.50
CA ASP A 69 36.10 -4.03 -15.02
C ASP A 69 35.64 -3.64 -16.42
N TYR A 70 36.24 -4.27 -17.44
CA TYR A 70 35.84 -4.12 -18.83
C TYR A 70 34.56 -4.87 -19.18
N LEU A 71 34.08 -5.77 -18.31
CA LEU A 71 32.84 -6.52 -18.50
C LEU A 71 31.63 -5.78 -17.93
N PHE A 72 31.84 -4.75 -17.11
CA PHE A 72 30.76 -3.92 -16.59
C PHE A 72 30.20 -2.99 -17.67
N ASP A 73 28.89 -3.09 -17.91
CA ASP A 73 28.15 -2.17 -18.77
C ASP A 73 27.53 -1.03 -17.94
N GLU A 74 28.24 0.10 -17.85
CA GLU A 74 27.78 1.28 -17.14
C GLU A 74 26.48 1.86 -17.72
N ILE A 75 26.34 1.86 -19.05
CA ILE A 75 25.17 2.42 -19.72
C ILE A 75 23.97 1.48 -19.53
N GLY A 76 24.17 0.19 -19.75
CA GLY A 76 23.17 -0.85 -19.52
C GLY A 76 22.69 -0.87 -18.07
N SER A 77 23.60 -0.73 -17.11
CA SER A 77 23.30 -0.61 -15.69
C SER A 77 22.32 0.54 -15.41
N ALA A 78 22.63 1.75 -15.88
CA ALA A 78 21.78 2.92 -15.68
C ALA A 78 20.40 2.79 -16.36
N LEU A 79 20.35 2.20 -17.56
CA LEU A 79 19.10 1.95 -18.27
C LEU A 79 18.23 0.91 -17.55
N LYS A 80 18.86 -0.17 -17.07
CA LYS A 80 18.17 -1.27 -16.40
C LYS A 80 17.63 -0.87 -15.03
N ILE A 81 18.35 -0.03 -14.28
CA ILE A 81 17.82 0.59 -13.05
C ILE A 81 16.55 1.39 -13.37
N LYS A 82 16.57 2.26 -14.39
CA LYS A 82 15.40 3.05 -14.78
C LYS A 82 14.23 2.17 -15.21
N GLN A 83 14.52 1.05 -15.89
CA GLN A 83 13.51 0.06 -16.26
C GLN A 83 12.88 -0.55 -15.00
N TYR A 84 13.68 -1.04 -14.04
CA TYR A 84 13.16 -1.61 -12.79
C TYR A 84 12.37 -0.60 -11.97
N GLN A 85 12.83 0.65 -11.87
CA GLN A 85 12.08 1.72 -11.20
C GLN A 85 10.70 1.95 -11.82
N ARG A 86 10.55 1.73 -13.13
CA ARG A 86 9.27 1.85 -13.83
C ARG A 86 8.41 0.60 -13.72
N GLU A 87 8.98 -0.57 -14.00
CA GLU A 87 8.24 -1.84 -14.10
C GLU A 87 7.92 -2.45 -12.74
N LYS A 88 8.81 -2.29 -11.76
CA LYS A 88 8.68 -2.82 -10.40
C LYS A 88 8.23 -1.76 -9.40
N ARG A 89 7.64 -0.66 -9.87
CA ARG A 89 7.25 0.47 -9.03
C ARG A 89 6.42 0.05 -7.81
N GLU A 90 5.39 -0.77 -8.02
CA GLU A 90 4.51 -1.24 -6.94
C GLU A 90 5.26 -2.08 -5.89
N LEU A 91 6.19 -2.93 -6.34
CA LEU A 91 7.05 -3.72 -5.47
C LEU A 91 7.96 -2.80 -4.64
N LEU A 92 8.63 -1.84 -5.29
CA LEU A 92 9.56 -0.92 -4.63
C LEU A 92 8.82 -0.03 -3.61
N GLU A 93 7.67 0.54 -3.97
CA GLU A 93 6.82 1.33 -3.07
C GLU A 93 6.32 0.48 -1.89
N SER A 94 5.95 -0.78 -2.12
CA SER A 94 5.54 -1.71 -1.06
C SER A 94 6.69 -2.05 -0.10
N LEU A 95 7.91 -2.20 -0.61
CA LEU A 95 9.11 -2.44 0.19
C LEU A 95 9.48 -1.22 1.04
N GLU A 96 9.38 -0.01 0.50
CA GLU A 96 9.56 1.23 1.25
C GLU A 96 8.54 1.36 2.37
N LEU A 97 7.26 1.09 2.09
CA LEU A 97 6.22 1.09 3.10
C LEU A 97 6.51 0.05 4.19
N TYR A 98 6.87 -1.18 3.80
CA TYR A 98 7.24 -2.23 4.75
C TYR A 98 8.38 -1.79 5.67
N TYR A 99 9.45 -1.22 5.10
CA TYR A 99 10.59 -0.74 5.89
C TYR A 99 10.18 0.35 6.88
N ARG A 100 9.37 1.33 6.44
CA ARG A 100 8.90 2.44 7.28
C ARG A 100 7.98 1.99 8.43
N VAL A 101 7.16 0.97 8.20
CA VAL A 101 6.16 0.51 9.18
C VAL A 101 6.71 -0.56 10.12
N PHE A 102 7.50 -1.52 9.62
CA PHE A 102 7.87 -2.72 10.38
C PHE A 102 9.33 -2.74 10.85
N ILE A 103 10.22 -2.00 10.21
CA ILE A 103 11.66 -2.07 10.49
C ILE A 103 12.17 -0.80 11.19
N ARG A 104 11.71 0.38 10.76
CA ARG A 104 12.08 1.65 11.39
C ARG A 104 11.50 1.76 12.80
N GLU A 105 12.25 2.40 13.71
CA GLU A 105 11.82 2.68 15.09
C GLU A 105 10.54 3.54 15.14
N ASP A 106 10.31 4.38 14.13
CA ASP A 106 9.06 5.14 13.98
C ASP A 106 7.84 4.25 13.67
N GLY A 107 8.04 3.01 13.25
CA GLY A 107 6.98 2.04 12.99
C GLY A 107 6.06 1.82 14.19
N GLU A 108 6.60 1.82 15.41
CA GLU A 108 5.78 1.74 16.62
C GLU A 108 4.88 2.97 16.81
N LYS A 109 5.36 4.16 16.43
CA LYS A 109 4.56 5.39 16.48
C LYS A 109 3.45 5.33 15.43
N ILE A 110 3.76 4.85 14.22
CA ILE A 110 2.78 4.66 13.14
C ILE A 110 1.73 3.65 13.56
N ALA A 111 2.11 2.51 14.14
CA ALA A 111 1.17 1.50 14.63
C ALA A 111 0.24 2.05 15.72
N LYS A 112 0.74 2.91 16.62
CA LYS A 112 -0.08 3.61 17.61
C LYS A 112 -1.05 4.61 16.97
N LEU A 113 -0.63 5.31 15.91
CA LEU A 113 -1.49 6.24 15.16
C LEU A 113 -2.58 5.49 14.40
N LEU A 114 -2.27 4.35 13.78
CA LEU A 114 -3.25 3.50 13.10
C LEU A 114 -4.32 2.99 14.07
N LYS A 115 -3.91 2.47 15.24
CA LYS A 115 -4.86 2.07 16.29
C LYS A 115 -5.76 3.22 16.74
N LYS A 116 -5.18 4.40 16.96
CA LYS A 116 -5.96 5.60 17.32
C LYS A 116 -6.93 6.03 16.22
N ALA A 117 -6.56 5.88 14.95
CA ALA A 117 -7.43 6.21 13.82
C ALA A 117 -8.63 5.26 13.75
N GLU A 118 -8.42 3.95 13.94
CA GLU A 118 -9.49 2.95 13.98
C GLU A 118 -10.47 3.23 15.14
N GLU A 119 -9.97 3.60 16.32
CA GLU A 119 -10.81 3.96 17.48
C GLU A 119 -11.66 5.21 17.22
N MET A 120 -11.11 6.23 16.55
CA MET A 120 -11.87 7.43 16.17
C MET A 120 -12.92 7.13 15.09
N GLU A 121 -12.60 6.31 14.09
CA GLU A 121 -13.56 5.93 13.05
C GLU A 121 -14.72 5.10 13.62
N ALA A 122 -14.45 4.21 14.57
CA ALA A 122 -15.47 3.48 15.32
C ALA A 122 -16.37 4.41 16.14
N ALA A 123 -15.79 5.42 16.81
CA ALA A 123 -16.56 6.42 17.55
C ALA A 123 -17.42 7.32 16.64
N GLU A 124 -16.95 7.64 15.43
CA GLU A 124 -17.70 8.44 14.46
C GLU A 124 -18.88 7.65 13.84
N LYS A 125 -18.72 6.35 13.57
CA LYS A 125 -19.81 5.48 13.11
C LYS A 125 -20.88 5.31 14.19
N ALA A 126 -20.49 5.12 15.45
CA ALA A 126 -21.43 5.07 16.57
C ALA A 126 -22.19 6.39 16.78
N GLY A 127 -21.61 7.54 16.40
CA GLY A 127 -22.26 8.85 16.46
C GLY A 127 -23.29 9.11 15.35
N LYS A 128 -23.27 8.35 14.24
CA LYS A 128 -24.18 8.51 13.10
C LYS A 128 -25.40 7.59 13.11
N GLU A 129 -25.38 6.50 13.88
CA GLU A 129 -26.54 5.59 14.05
C GLU A 129 -27.62 6.14 15.01
N GLY A 130 -27.39 7.32 15.62
CA GLY A 130 -28.33 7.97 16.54
C GLY A 130 -29.32 8.96 15.92
N ILE A 131 -29.40 9.07 14.58
CA ILE A 131 -30.34 9.96 13.88
C ILE A 131 -31.20 9.15 12.89
N GLU A 132 -31.91 8.12 13.36
CA GLU A 132 -33.21 7.78 12.78
C GLU A 132 -34.28 8.50 13.59
N GLU A 133 -34.72 9.63 13.05
CA GLU A 133 -35.77 10.47 13.62
C GLU A 133 -37.10 9.68 13.68
N PRO A 134 -37.72 9.50 14.86
CA PRO A 134 -38.99 8.77 14.97
C PRO A 134 -40.17 9.72 14.74
N GLU A 135 -40.27 10.39 13.59
CA GLU A 135 -41.43 11.18 13.18
C GLU A 135 -41.62 11.00 11.67
N THR A 136 -42.69 10.41 11.11
CA THR A 136 -44.11 10.60 11.39
C THR A 136 -44.92 9.36 10.97
N ARG A 137 -45.09 8.43 11.91
CA ARG A 137 -46.23 7.47 11.93
C ARG A 137 -47.59 8.19 12.12
N LYS A 138 -47.61 9.51 12.32
CA LYS A 138 -48.81 10.33 12.58
C LYS A 138 -49.46 10.95 11.34
N GLU A 139 -48.86 10.88 10.15
CA GLU A 139 -49.45 11.49 8.95
C GLU A 139 -50.32 10.52 8.13
N LYS A 140 -50.09 9.20 8.25
CA LYS A 140 -50.91 8.18 7.56
C LYS A 140 -52.28 7.90 8.21
N GLU A 141 -52.47 8.17 9.50
CA GLU A 141 -53.79 8.03 10.16
C GLU A 141 -54.74 9.21 9.90
N ARG A 142 -54.23 10.39 9.50
CA ARG A 142 -55.08 11.53 9.11
C ARG A 142 -55.49 11.50 7.63
N ALA A 143 -54.74 10.83 6.77
CA ALA A 143 -55.11 10.64 5.37
C ALA A 143 -56.26 9.61 5.20
N GLY A 144 -56.36 8.61 6.09
CA GLY A 144 -57.38 7.56 5.98
C GLY A 144 -58.81 7.94 6.39
N LEU A 145 -59.05 9.14 6.96
CA LEU A 145 -60.38 9.55 7.44
C LEU A 145 -61.05 10.66 6.61
N GLN A 146 -60.43 11.12 5.52
CA GLN A 146 -61.06 12.08 4.60
C GLN A 146 -61.59 11.45 3.30
N GLU A 147 -61.25 10.20 2.96
CA GLU A 147 -61.79 9.54 1.76
C GLU A 147 -63.17 8.86 1.97
N GLU A 148 -63.62 8.62 3.20
CA GLU A 148 -64.95 8.00 3.44
C GLU A 148 -66.14 8.98 3.47
N ARG A 149 -65.95 10.30 3.31
CA ARG A 149 -67.06 11.28 3.34
C ARG A 149 -67.41 11.92 2.00
N THR A 150 -67.05 11.30 0.87
CA THR A 150 -67.43 11.80 -0.47
C THR A 150 -68.21 10.82 -1.34
N GLN A 151 -68.86 9.80 -0.74
CA GLN A 151 -69.80 8.93 -1.46
C GLN A 151 -71.13 8.76 -0.72
N GLU A 152 -71.83 9.85 -0.40
CA GLU A 152 -73.29 9.76 -0.19
C GLU A 152 -73.96 11.13 -0.35
N SER A 153 -73.81 11.72 -1.54
CA SER A 153 -74.75 12.73 -2.01
C SER A 153 -74.73 12.79 -3.53
N GLY A 154 -75.83 12.36 -4.16
CA GLY A 154 -76.14 12.79 -5.53
C GLY A 154 -76.42 11.72 -6.60
N LYS A 155 -77.37 10.82 -6.39
CA LYS A 155 -78.32 10.34 -7.43
C LYS A 155 -79.58 9.87 -6.70
N GLY A 156 -80.80 10.28 -6.99
CA GLY A 156 -81.37 11.13 -8.00
C GLY A 156 -82.89 11.05 -7.76
N GLN A 157 -83.55 12.19 -7.85
CA GLN A 157 -85.00 12.34 -7.81
C GLN A 157 -85.66 11.73 -9.05
N ASP A 158 -86.91 11.31 -8.83
CA ASP A 158 -88.06 11.41 -9.74
C ASP A 158 -88.25 10.43 -10.92
N ARG A 159 -89.37 9.70 -10.76
CA ARG A 159 -90.38 9.21 -11.75
C ARG A 159 -90.19 7.85 -12.42
#